data_AF-A0A117LAR7-F1
#
_entry.id   AF-A0A117LAR7-F1
#
_cell.length_a   1.000
_cell.length_b   1.000
_cell.length_c   1.000
_cell.angle_alpha   90.00
_cell.angle_beta   90.00
_cell.angle_gamma   90.00
#
_symmetry.space_group_name_H-M   'P 1'
#
loop_
_entity.id
_entity.type
_entity.pdbx_description
1 polymer ?
#
loop_
_entity_poly.entity_id
_entity_poly.type
_entity_poly.pdbx_seq_one_letter_code
_entity_poly.pdbx_strand_id
1 'polypeptide(L)'
;MEKLVLPANTGVAAIGLKIGLIVPNDDIASITAEAVREIAADGDIVCVTEAVVARSQNRYVSCTELAEDIRQKLNLKPGSTVAMISPIASRNRFALILKAIAMATRGGKVIVQFPIPFDEVGNQVIDEEFASTRLKLKKTLQSLYEARGNTPMLNVLIREIIAALKLQEIGYQILSIRKITGKGIADLTVRMPDGRIAVAEVTFADLQKAARKATGIRQDVPEAECALAIAVALEHHRLSIVDADEYLEQGKVEPETLDFSALLPSYHEPEVIFSGELGNNSFTHPITEVDYRKLYLSMIAEGGASGEIIFTNNPFKIYNLGYIDGVCIGAVHEREKLRELFLSFGALVPVITIQEVGPPPWGVIGSNVSDFEGGILKLLPEDPNGTAEKIKDKIRAVTGKEVEVLIFGDGAYKDPDTGIYELADPHPAIGVSSG
;
A
#
# COMPACT_ATOMS: atom_id res chain seq x y z
N MET A 1 -34.00 -31.49 -20.94
CA MET A 1 -33.15 -31.39 -19.72
C MET A 1 -34.06 -31.48 -18.51
N GLU A 2 -33.59 -32.06 -17.41
CA GLU A 2 -34.37 -32.17 -16.17
C GLU A 2 -34.58 -30.77 -15.58
N LYS A 3 -35.83 -30.43 -15.23
CA LYS A 3 -36.14 -29.19 -14.51
C LYS A 3 -35.40 -29.20 -13.18
N LEU A 4 -34.77 -28.09 -12.83
CA LEU A 4 -34.24 -27.88 -11.48
C LEU A 4 -35.41 -27.96 -10.48
N VAL A 5 -35.36 -28.90 -9.55
CA VAL A 5 -36.36 -29.06 -8.47
C VAL A 5 -35.63 -28.93 -7.14
N LEU A 6 -35.98 -27.91 -6.37
CA LEU A 6 -35.47 -27.71 -5.01
C LEU A 6 -36.37 -28.43 -4.00
N PRO A 7 -35.80 -28.98 -2.91
CA PRO A 7 -36.59 -29.50 -1.79
C PRO A 7 -37.56 -28.45 -1.22
N ALA A 8 -38.76 -28.86 -0.82
CA ALA A 8 -39.81 -27.94 -0.33
C ALA A 8 -39.43 -27.15 0.94
N ASN A 9 -38.42 -27.60 1.68
CA ASN A 9 -37.89 -26.95 2.87
C ASN A 9 -36.66 -26.07 2.58
N THR A 10 -36.35 -25.81 1.31
CA THR A 10 -35.25 -24.91 0.93
C THR A 10 -35.64 -23.46 1.23
N GLY A 11 -34.81 -22.76 2.01
CA GLY A 11 -34.99 -21.33 2.25
C GLY A 11 -34.47 -20.48 1.09
N VAL A 12 -33.16 -20.52 0.85
CA VAL A 12 -32.47 -19.82 -0.25
C VAL A 12 -31.53 -20.81 -0.95
N ALA A 13 -31.47 -20.75 -2.27
CA ALA A 13 -30.50 -21.48 -3.07
C ALA A 13 -29.71 -20.48 -3.94
N ALA A 14 -28.39 -20.66 -4.01
CA ALA A 14 -27.52 -19.94 -4.93
C ALA A 14 -26.92 -20.95 -5.92
N ILE A 15 -27.03 -20.66 -7.22
CA ILE A 15 -26.69 -21.61 -8.28
C ILE A 15 -25.75 -20.93 -9.28
N GLY A 16 -24.56 -21.48 -9.43
CA GLY A 16 -23.58 -21.01 -10.41
C GLY A 16 -23.92 -21.55 -11.80
N LEU A 17 -24.08 -20.65 -12.78
CA LEU A 17 -24.33 -21.00 -14.17
C LEU A 17 -23.05 -20.88 -14.99
N LYS A 18 -22.78 -21.90 -15.81
CA LYS A 18 -21.66 -21.89 -16.75
C LYS A 18 -22.11 -21.30 -18.07
N ILE A 19 -21.44 -20.24 -18.51
CA ILE A 19 -21.61 -19.62 -19.82
C ILE A 19 -20.33 -19.78 -20.64
N GLY A 20 -20.42 -19.53 -21.96
CA GLY A 20 -19.26 -19.50 -22.84
C GLY A 20 -18.32 -18.33 -22.55
N LEU A 21 -17.20 -18.28 -23.29
CA LEU A 21 -16.30 -17.13 -23.24
C LEU A 21 -17.00 -15.89 -23.78
N ILE A 22 -16.99 -14.81 -23.00
CA ILE A 22 -17.54 -13.51 -23.40
C ILE A 22 -16.45 -12.68 -24.05
N VAL A 23 -16.74 -12.20 -25.26
CA VAL A 23 -15.83 -11.40 -26.10
C VAL A 23 -16.42 -10.01 -26.36
N PRO A 24 -15.59 -9.05 -26.82
CA PRO A 24 -16.05 -7.71 -27.16
C PRO A 24 -17.25 -7.71 -28.13
N ASN A 25 -18.25 -6.89 -27.82
CA ASN A 25 -19.49 -6.67 -28.56
C ASN A 25 -20.52 -7.80 -28.48
N ASP A 26 -20.35 -8.76 -27.57
CA ASP A 26 -21.37 -9.77 -27.28
C ASP A 26 -22.67 -9.14 -26.72
N ASP A 27 -23.82 -9.70 -27.11
CA ASP A 27 -25.11 -9.35 -26.53
C ASP A 27 -25.30 -10.07 -25.19
N ILE A 28 -24.79 -9.43 -24.13
CA ILE A 28 -24.85 -10.00 -22.78
C ILE A 28 -26.28 -10.25 -22.28
N ALA A 29 -27.26 -9.46 -22.75
CA ALA A 29 -28.66 -9.66 -22.39
C ALA A 29 -29.21 -10.96 -23.00
N SER A 30 -28.96 -11.19 -24.29
CA SER A 30 -29.35 -12.44 -24.94
C SER A 30 -28.62 -13.65 -24.37
N ILE A 31 -27.31 -13.53 -24.10
CA ILE A 31 -26.53 -14.63 -23.51
C ILE A 31 -27.04 -14.99 -22.11
N THR A 32 -27.30 -13.99 -21.27
CA THR A 32 -27.82 -14.21 -19.91
C THR A 32 -29.21 -14.82 -19.96
N ALA A 33 -30.10 -14.32 -20.82
CA ALA A 33 -31.45 -14.86 -20.99
C ALA A 33 -31.46 -16.31 -21.49
N GLU A 34 -30.54 -16.68 -22.38
CA GLU A 34 -30.35 -18.07 -22.80
C GLU A 34 -29.87 -18.94 -21.64
N ALA A 35 -28.89 -18.47 -20.86
CA ALA A 35 -28.30 -19.21 -19.76
C ALA A 35 -29.31 -19.56 -18.65
N VAL A 36 -30.28 -18.68 -18.39
CA VAL A 36 -31.31 -18.89 -17.36
C VAL A 36 -32.61 -19.49 -17.90
N ARG A 37 -32.74 -19.68 -19.23
CA ARG A 37 -34.03 -19.96 -19.90
C ARG A 37 -34.85 -21.06 -19.24
N GLU A 38 -34.20 -22.17 -18.89
CA GLU A 38 -34.87 -23.39 -18.41
C GLU A 38 -35.05 -23.44 -16.89
N ILE A 39 -34.44 -22.50 -16.15
CA ILE A 39 -34.36 -22.54 -14.68
C ILE A 39 -34.95 -21.32 -13.99
N ALA A 40 -35.10 -20.19 -14.69
CA ALA A 40 -35.63 -18.96 -14.11
C ALA A 40 -37.05 -19.16 -13.56
N ALA A 41 -37.28 -18.62 -12.37
CA ALA A 41 -38.58 -18.54 -11.70
C ALA A 41 -38.92 -17.10 -11.33
N ASP A 42 -40.21 -16.84 -11.11
CA ASP A 42 -40.67 -15.51 -10.70
C ASP A 42 -40.12 -15.18 -9.31
N GLY A 43 -39.49 -14.00 -9.17
CA GLY A 43 -38.83 -13.54 -7.95
C GLY A 43 -37.36 -13.96 -7.81
N ASP A 44 -36.79 -14.65 -8.80
CA ASP A 44 -35.35 -14.94 -8.82
C ASP A 44 -34.52 -13.65 -8.99
N ILE A 45 -33.29 -13.69 -8.47
CA ILE A 45 -32.27 -12.66 -8.71
C ILE A 45 -31.17 -13.26 -9.59
N VAL A 46 -31.00 -12.69 -10.78
CA VAL A 46 -29.95 -13.07 -11.73
C VAL A 46 -28.73 -12.19 -11.52
N CYS A 47 -27.66 -12.79 -11.00
CA CYS A 47 -26.41 -12.09 -10.74
C CYS A 47 -25.42 -12.25 -11.89
N VAL A 48 -24.88 -11.14 -12.39
CA VAL A 48 -23.85 -11.10 -13.44
C VAL A 48 -22.65 -10.29 -12.94
N THR A 49 -21.43 -10.80 -13.09
CA THR A 49 -20.23 -10.03 -12.71
C THR A 49 -20.06 -8.81 -13.63
N GLU A 50 -19.71 -7.66 -13.06
CA GLU A 50 -19.31 -6.44 -13.77
C GLU A 50 -18.23 -6.70 -14.82
N ALA A 51 -17.34 -7.65 -14.55
CA ALA A 51 -16.23 -8.02 -15.42
C ALA A 51 -16.72 -8.55 -16.77
N VAL A 52 -17.76 -9.38 -16.76
CA VAL A 52 -18.35 -9.98 -17.96
C VAL A 52 -19.08 -8.92 -18.77
N VAL A 53 -19.83 -8.05 -18.10
CA VAL A 53 -20.57 -6.95 -18.75
C VAL A 53 -19.60 -5.95 -19.40
N ALA A 54 -18.53 -5.58 -18.69
CA ALA A 54 -17.50 -4.70 -19.23
C ALA A 54 -16.82 -5.27 -20.48
N ARG A 55 -16.53 -6.58 -20.48
CA ARG A 55 -15.94 -7.26 -21.65
C ARG A 55 -16.88 -7.21 -22.85
N SER A 56 -18.16 -7.54 -22.66
CA SER A 56 -19.14 -7.51 -23.75
C SER A 56 -19.32 -6.11 -24.32
N GLN A 57 -19.15 -5.07 -23.50
CA GLN A 57 -19.19 -3.67 -23.90
C GLN A 57 -17.86 -3.12 -24.46
N ASN A 58 -16.83 -3.97 -24.64
CA ASN A 58 -15.50 -3.57 -25.11
C ASN A 58 -14.86 -2.43 -24.29
N ARG A 59 -15.03 -2.48 -22.95
CA ARG A 59 -14.59 -1.43 -22.04
C ARG A 59 -13.11 -1.59 -21.67
N TYR A 60 -12.22 -1.13 -22.55
CA TYR A 60 -10.77 -1.16 -22.33
C TYR A 60 -10.12 0.20 -22.56
N VAL A 61 -9.00 0.44 -21.88
CA VAL A 61 -8.15 1.62 -22.09
C VAL A 61 -6.68 1.22 -21.96
N SER A 62 -5.83 1.75 -22.84
CA SER A 62 -4.38 1.56 -22.74
C SER A 62 -3.73 2.58 -21.80
N CYS A 63 -2.54 2.25 -21.26
CA CYS A 63 -1.73 3.19 -20.49
C CYS A 63 -1.39 4.46 -21.28
N THR A 64 -1.25 4.37 -22.61
CA THR A 64 -0.96 5.52 -23.48
C THR A 64 -2.15 6.48 -23.56
N GLU A 65 -3.36 5.95 -23.78
CA GLU A 65 -4.59 6.77 -23.77
C GLU A 65 -4.81 7.39 -22.39
N LEU A 66 -4.58 6.62 -21.33
CA LEU A 66 -4.73 7.11 -19.96
C LEU A 66 -3.71 8.19 -19.62
N ALA A 67 -2.46 8.03 -20.05
CA ALA A 67 -1.41 9.02 -19.84
C ALA A 67 -1.73 10.35 -20.51
N GLU A 68 -2.28 10.32 -21.73
CA GLU A 68 -2.71 11.52 -22.43
C GLU A 68 -3.88 12.22 -21.72
N ASP A 69 -4.84 11.46 -21.23
CA ASP A 69 -5.97 11.97 -20.45
C ASP A 69 -5.51 12.63 -19.13
N ILE A 70 -4.63 11.95 -18.37
CA ILE A 70 -4.02 12.49 -17.15
C ILE A 70 -3.26 13.78 -17.45
N ARG A 71 -2.46 13.80 -18.53
CA ARG A 71 -1.68 14.97 -18.94
C ARG A 71 -2.56 16.17 -19.22
N GLN A 72 -3.70 15.97 -19.88
CA GLN A 72 -4.65 17.04 -20.17
C GLN A 72 -5.34 17.54 -18.90
N LYS A 73 -5.86 16.62 -18.07
CA LYS A 73 -6.61 16.95 -16.84
C LYS A 73 -5.75 17.64 -15.79
N LEU A 74 -4.47 17.26 -15.67
CA LEU A 74 -3.51 17.89 -14.77
C LEU A 74 -2.69 19.00 -15.43
N ASN A 75 -2.91 19.30 -16.72
CA ASN A 75 -2.14 20.30 -17.49
C ASN A 75 -0.61 20.13 -17.39
N LEU A 76 -0.13 18.89 -17.51
CA LEU A 76 1.27 18.55 -17.25
C LEU A 76 2.21 18.94 -18.39
N LYS A 77 3.37 19.46 -18.00
CA LYS A 77 4.51 19.75 -18.88
C LYS A 77 5.54 18.62 -18.81
N PRO A 78 6.47 18.50 -19.78
CA PRO A 78 7.56 17.56 -19.66
C PRO A 78 8.37 17.82 -18.38
N GLY A 79 8.67 16.78 -17.62
CA GLY A 79 9.37 16.88 -16.35
C GLY A 79 8.49 17.23 -15.14
N SER A 80 7.16 17.31 -15.30
CA SER A 80 6.24 17.61 -14.19
C SER A 80 6.28 16.56 -13.09
N THR A 81 6.02 16.99 -11.86
CA THR A 81 5.90 16.12 -10.68
C THR A 81 4.43 15.89 -10.35
N VAL A 82 4.01 14.62 -10.28
CA VAL A 82 2.63 14.25 -9.91
C VAL A 82 2.65 13.49 -8.59
N ALA A 83 1.73 13.84 -7.70
CA ALA A 83 1.53 13.08 -6.46
C ALA A 83 0.32 12.13 -6.59
N MET A 84 0.52 10.85 -6.27
CA MET A 84 -0.51 9.85 -6.08
C MET A 84 -0.80 9.68 -4.59
N ILE A 85 -2.04 9.91 -4.18
CA ILE A 85 -2.44 9.96 -2.76
C ILE A 85 -3.29 8.74 -2.40
N SER A 86 -2.86 7.99 -1.39
CA SER A 86 -3.57 6.83 -0.84
C SER A 86 -4.05 5.79 -1.88
N PRO A 87 -3.19 5.32 -2.82
CA PRO A 87 -3.58 4.23 -3.68
C PRO A 87 -3.73 2.92 -2.88
N ILE A 88 -4.60 2.03 -3.34
CA ILE A 88 -4.69 0.66 -2.81
C ILE A 88 -3.45 -0.13 -3.23
N ALA A 89 -2.93 -0.99 -2.36
CA ALA A 89 -1.84 -1.92 -2.63
C ALA A 89 -2.33 -3.09 -3.49
N SER A 90 -2.43 -2.88 -4.80
CA SER A 90 -2.97 -3.83 -5.77
C SER A 90 -2.22 -3.80 -7.10
N ARG A 91 -1.67 -4.94 -7.47
CA ARG A 91 -1.02 -5.16 -8.79
C ARG A 91 -2.05 -4.99 -9.91
N ASN A 92 -3.26 -5.47 -9.67
CA ASN A 92 -4.33 -5.55 -10.66
C ASN A 92 -5.00 -4.20 -10.91
N ARG A 93 -4.86 -3.21 -10.01
CA ARG A 93 -5.46 -1.88 -10.19
C ARG A 93 -4.42 -0.81 -10.43
N PHE A 94 -3.48 -0.63 -9.49
CA PHE A 94 -2.65 0.57 -9.45
C PHE A 94 -1.33 0.45 -10.21
N ALA A 95 -0.85 -0.76 -10.53
CA ALA A 95 0.40 -0.93 -11.26
C ALA A 95 0.38 -0.18 -12.61
N LEU A 96 -0.64 -0.41 -13.43
CA LEU A 96 -0.78 0.24 -14.74
C LEU A 96 -1.24 1.70 -14.65
N ILE A 97 -2.00 2.08 -13.60
CA ILE A 97 -2.37 3.48 -13.34
C ILE A 97 -1.11 4.31 -13.05
N LEU A 98 -0.22 3.81 -12.19
CA LEU A 98 1.05 4.48 -11.87
C LEU A 98 1.99 4.56 -13.08
N LYS A 99 2.03 3.50 -13.90
CA LYS A 99 2.75 3.52 -15.19
C LYS A 99 2.21 4.61 -16.11
N ALA A 100 0.90 4.73 -16.24
CA ALA A 100 0.26 5.78 -17.06
C ALA A 100 0.54 7.19 -16.51
N ILE A 101 0.50 7.40 -15.19
CA ILE A 101 0.85 8.69 -14.57
C ILE A 101 2.32 9.03 -14.85
N ALA A 102 3.22 8.08 -14.71
CA ALA A 102 4.64 8.26 -15.03
C ALA A 102 4.83 8.67 -16.50
N MET A 103 4.15 7.99 -17.43
CA MET A 103 4.16 8.36 -18.86
C MET A 103 3.64 9.79 -19.08
N ALA A 104 2.58 10.19 -18.38
CA ALA A 104 1.99 11.54 -18.49
C ALA A 104 2.99 12.64 -18.11
N THR A 105 3.92 12.37 -17.18
CA THR A 105 4.96 13.33 -16.76
C THR A 105 6.03 13.59 -17.84
N ARG A 106 6.20 12.66 -18.79
CA ARG A 106 7.24 12.71 -19.83
C ARG A 106 8.63 12.99 -19.28
N GLY A 107 9.13 12.10 -18.42
CA GLY A 107 10.46 12.23 -17.81
C GLY A 107 10.50 12.95 -16.46
N GLY A 108 9.36 13.08 -15.78
CA GLY A 108 9.25 13.79 -14.51
C GLY A 108 9.40 12.89 -13.29
N LYS A 109 8.61 13.19 -12.26
CA LYS A 109 8.63 12.50 -10.97
C LYS A 109 7.22 12.10 -10.56
N VAL A 110 7.07 10.90 -10.02
CA VAL A 110 5.84 10.43 -9.37
C VAL A 110 6.14 10.21 -7.90
N ILE A 111 5.41 10.92 -7.04
CA ILE A 111 5.46 10.75 -5.59
C ILE A 111 4.24 9.95 -5.18
N VAL A 112 4.42 8.80 -4.54
CA VAL A 112 3.32 8.01 -3.99
C VAL A 112 3.32 8.18 -2.47
N GLN A 113 2.20 8.63 -1.92
CA GLN A 113 1.97 8.60 -0.50
C GLN A 113 1.04 7.44 -0.14
N PHE A 114 1.54 6.51 0.67
CA PHE A 114 0.74 5.47 1.28
C PHE A 114 0.31 5.87 2.70
N PRO A 115 -0.98 5.65 3.07
CA PRO A 115 -1.38 5.62 4.48
C PRO A 115 -0.70 4.43 5.18
N ILE A 116 -0.66 4.45 6.51
CA ILE A 116 0.02 3.42 7.30
C ILE A 116 -0.80 2.98 8.53
N PRO A 117 -0.68 1.70 8.93
CA PRO A 117 0.13 0.65 8.27
C PRO A 117 -0.59 -0.06 7.11
N PHE A 118 -1.87 0.24 6.92
CA PHE A 118 -2.73 -0.34 5.88
C PHE A 118 -3.26 0.75 4.94
N ASP A 119 -3.61 0.34 3.72
CA ASP A 119 -4.47 1.14 2.85
C ASP A 119 -5.94 1.14 3.33
N GLU A 120 -6.82 1.84 2.60
CA GLU A 120 -8.22 2.00 3.01
C GLU A 120 -9.03 0.69 3.00
N VAL A 121 -8.55 -0.36 2.32
CA VAL A 121 -9.21 -1.68 2.25
C VAL A 121 -8.53 -2.72 3.14
N GLY A 122 -7.49 -2.33 3.87
CA GLY A 122 -6.80 -3.18 4.84
C GLY A 122 -5.58 -3.93 4.28
N ASN A 123 -5.12 -3.64 3.06
CA ASN A 123 -3.86 -4.24 2.60
C ASN A 123 -2.69 -3.64 3.37
N GLN A 124 -1.83 -4.49 3.90
CA GLN A 124 -0.62 -4.05 4.58
C GLN A 124 0.37 -3.46 3.57
N VAL A 125 0.74 -2.20 3.77
CA VAL A 125 1.75 -1.51 2.93
C VAL A 125 3.11 -1.40 3.63
N ILE A 126 3.10 -1.48 4.96
CA ILE A 126 4.30 -1.50 5.82
C ILE A 126 3.97 -2.32 7.07
N ASP A 127 4.97 -2.99 7.65
CA ASP A 127 4.81 -3.65 8.95
C ASP A 127 4.41 -2.65 10.06
N GLU A 128 3.37 -3.00 10.81
CA GLU A 128 2.78 -2.14 11.84
C GLU A 128 3.75 -1.88 13.00
N GLU A 129 4.45 -2.93 13.45
CA GLU A 129 5.39 -2.82 14.56
C GLU A 129 6.62 -2.00 14.15
N PHE A 130 7.14 -2.25 12.95
CA PHE A 130 8.21 -1.45 12.34
C PHE A 130 7.80 0.01 12.26
N ALA A 131 6.63 0.32 11.66
CA ALA A 131 6.19 1.68 11.40
C ALA A 131 5.93 2.44 12.71
N SER A 132 5.19 1.84 13.65
CA SER A 132 4.88 2.44 14.94
C SER A 132 6.14 2.73 15.76
N THR A 133 7.06 1.76 15.83
CA THR A 133 8.35 1.93 16.52
C THR A 133 9.18 3.01 15.85
N ARG A 134 9.30 2.98 14.51
CA ARG A 134 10.14 3.93 13.77
C ARG A 134 9.65 5.37 13.94
N LEU A 135 8.35 5.63 13.80
CA LEU A 135 7.78 6.96 14.03
C LEU A 135 7.97 7.43 15.48
N LYS A 136 7.85 6.53 16.46
CA LYS A 136 8.11 6.85 17.87
C LYS A 136 9.57 7.25 18.11
N LEU A 137 10.52 6.53 17.51
CA LEU A 137 11.94 6.85 17.57
C LEU A 137 12.22 8.23 16.98
N LYS A 138 11.67 8.52 15.79
CA LYS A 138 11.87 9.81 15.11
C LYS A 138 11.25 10.99 15.88
N LYS A 139 10.04 10.83 16.43
CA LYS A 139 9.42 11.83 17.33
C LYS A 139 10.27 12.07 18.57
N THR A 140 10.79 11.00 19.17
CA THR A 140 11.66 11.12 20.34
C THR A 140 12.99 11.81 19.99
N LEU A 141 13.56 11.50 18.82
CA LEU A 141 14.76 12.17 18.31
C LEU A 141 14.53 13.67 18.15
N GLN A 142 13.41 14.07 17.54
CA GLN A 142 13.04 15.48 17.40
C GLN A 142 12.97 16.18 18.75
N SER A 143 12.22 15.63 19.73
CA SER A 143 12.12 16.21 21.07
C SER A 143 13.47 16.31 21.78
N LEU A 144 14.36 15.32 21.59
CA LEU A 144 15.72 15.37 22.15
C LEU A 144 16.56 16.47 21.51
N TYR A 145 16.48 16.69 20.20
CA TYR A 145 17.19 17.79 19.54
C TYR A 145 16.68 19.17 19.98
N GLU A 146 15.37 19.33 20.13
CA GLU A 146 14.77 20.57 20.65
C GLU A 146 15.21 20.85 22.09
N ALA A 147 15.21 19.82 22.95
CA ALA A 147 15.65 19.93 24.33
C ALA A 147 17.19 20.04 24.48
N ARG A 148 17.95 19.56 23.49
CA ARG A 148 19.42 19.49 23.55
C ARG A 148 20.04 20.85 23.78
N GLY A 149 19.52 21.94 23.18
CA GLY A 149 19.98 23.33 23.38
C GLY A 149 21.37 23.47 24.05
N ASN A 150 21.38 23.77 25.35
CA ASN A 150 22.59 23.89 26.20
C ASN A 150 22.90 22.64 27.06
N THR A 151 22.25 21.52 26.82
CA THR A 151 22.34 20.26 27.57
C THR A 151 23.05 19.17 26.74
N PRO A 152 24.40 19.20 26.61
CA PRO A 152 25.15 18.24 25.80
C PRO A 152 25.00 16.79 26.28
N MET A 153 24.59 16.57 27.52
CA MET A 153 24.31 15.24 28.08
C MET A 153 23.22 14.48 27.32
N LEU A 154 22.30 15.17 26.64
CA LEU A 154 21.27 14.52 25.83
C LEU A 154 21.83 13.77 24.61
N ASN A 155 23.09 14.03 24.22
CA ASN A 155 23.76 13.25 23.17
C ASN A 155 23.83 11.75 23.48
N VAL A 156 23.81 11.38 24.77
CA VAL A 156 23.75 9.96 25.19
C VAL A 156 22.43 9.31 24.78
N LEU A 157 21.31 10.03 24.84
CA LEU A 157 20.01 9.52 24.40
C LEU A 157 19.88 9.59 22.89
N ILE A 158 20.38 10.66 22.26
CA ILE A 158 20.37 10.82 20.80
C ILE A 158 21.12 9.67 20.13
N ARG A 159 22.31 9.29 20.63
CA ARG A 159 23.06 8.16 20.05
C ARG A 159 22.31 6.83 20.15
N GLU A 160 21.54 6.60 21.22
CA GLU A 160 20.76 5.39 21.41
C GLU A 160 19.60 5.33 20.41
N ILE A 161 18.92 6.45 20.17
CA ILE A 161 17.87 6.56 19.15
C ILE A 161 18.45 6.37 17.74
N ILE A 162 19.59 7.00 17.42
CA ILE A 162 20.25 6.84 16.12
C ILE A 162 20.68 5.38 15.91
N ALA A 163 21.21 4.71 16.95
CA ALA A 163 21.50 3.28 16.89
C ALA A 163 20.23 2.47 16.60
N ALA A 164 19.14 2.70 17.33
CA ALA A 164 17.87 1.99 17.12
C ALA A 164 17.31 2.20 15.70
N LEU A 165 17.32 3.44 15.19
CA LEU A 165 16.90 3.76 13.83
C LEU A 165 17.75 3.00 12.81
N LYS A 166 19.08 3.01 12.96
CA LYS A 166 19.99 2.35 12.03
C LYS A 166 19.86 0.82 12.06
N LEU A 167 19.69 0.25 13.25
CA LEU A 167 19.44 -1.18 13.46
C LEU A 167 18.16 -1.65 12.73
N GLN A 168 17.08 -0.87 12.79
CA GLN A 168 15.86 -1.18 12.02
C GLN A 168 16.11 -1.27 10.50
N GLU A 169 17.00 -0.43 9.94
CA GLU A 169 17.29 -0.44 8.49
C GLU A 169 17.97 -1.72 8.03
N ILE A 170 18.75 -2.34 8.92
CA ILE A 170 19.50 -3.57 8.68
C ILE A 170 18.76 -4.81 9.20
N GLY A 171 17.46 -4.69 9.51
CA GLY A 171 16.57 -5.83 9.79
C GLY A 171 16.41 -6.20 11.27
N TYR A 172 16.91 -5.40 12.20
CA TYR A 172 16.70 -5.64 13.63
C TYR A 172 15.36 -5.05 14.08
N GLN A 173 14.64 -5.79 14.91
CA GLN A 173 13.42 -5.31 15.55
C GLN A 173 13.76 -4.76 16.94
N ILE A 174 13.32 -3.53 17.23
CA ILE A 174 13.60 -2.87 18.51
C ILE A 174 12.53 -3.26 19.53
N LEU A 175 12.90 -4.09 20.51
CA LEU A 175 11.97 -4.58 21.55
C LEU A 175 11.87 -3.59 22.72
N SER A 176 12.98 -3.00 23.14
CA SER A 176 12.98 -1.98 24.20
C SER A 176 14.18 -1.04 24.14
N ILE A 177 14.01 0.16 24.73
CA ILE A 177 15.06 1.15 24.95
C ILE A 177 14.98 1.61 26.41
N ARG A 178 15.95 1.25 27.25
CA ARG A 178 15.85 1.42 28.71
C ARG A 178 15.53 2.85 29.14
N LYS A 179 16.27 3.83 28.65
CA LYS A 179 16.18 5.23 29.11
C LYS A 179 14.94 5.97 28.61
N ILE A 180 14.15 5.35 27.74
CA ILE A 180 13.00 5.97 27.07
C ILE A 180 11.70 5.24 27.41
N THR A 181 11.73 3.91 27.42
CA THR A 181 10.56 3.09 27.74
C THR A 181 10.37 2.88 29.25
N GLY A 182 11.39 3.18 30.07
CA GLY A 182 11.37 2.94 31.52
C GLY A 182 11.36 1.46 31.91
N LYS A 183 11.41 0.55 30.92
CA LYS A 183 11.43 -0.92 31.09
C LYS A 183 12.58 -1.46 30.23
N GLY A 184 13.70 -1.81 30.87
CA GLY A 184 14.87 -2.36 30.19
C GLY A 184 16.12 -2.26 31.07
N ILE A 185 17.01 -3.26 30.97
CA ILE A 185 18.28 -3.32 31.72
C ILE A 185 19.44 -2.81 30.85
N ALA A 186 19.41 -3.14 29.55
CA ALA A 186 20.36 -2.67 28.53
C ALA A 186 19.90 -1.37 27.87
N ASP A 187 20.83 -0.59 27.30
CA ASP A 187 20.49 0.60 26.51
C ASP A 187 19.49 0.25 25.38
N LEU A 188 19.68 -0.87 24.68
CA LEU A 188 18.71 -1.45 23.73
C LEU A 188 18.52 -2.96 23.97
N THR A 189 17.30 -3.45 23.76
CA THR A 189 17.04 -4.89 23.54
C THR A 189 16.43 -5.06 22.16
N VAL A 190 16.98 -5.96 21.36
CA VAL A 190 16.63 -6.12 19.95
C VAL A 190 16.43 -7.59 19.61
N ARG A 191 15.57 -7.87 18.64
CA ARG A 191 15.54 -9.16 17.94
C ARG A 191 16.35 -9.00 16.66
N MET A 192 17.33 -9.88 16.49
CA MET A 192 18.21 -9.93 15.33
C MET A 192 17.47 -10.50 14.11
N PRO A 193 17.98 -10.29 12.87
CA PRO A 193 17.36 -10.83 11.66
C PRO A 193 17.21 -12.37 11.66
N ASP A 194 18.04 -13.09 12.42
CA ASP A 194 17.97 -14.55 12.59
C ASP A 194 17.01 -15.01 13.69
N GLY A 195 16.31 -14.07 14.35
CA GLY A 195 15.32 -14.33 15.39
C GLY A 195 15.87 -14.32 16.82
N ARG A 196 17.21 -14.35 17.01
CA ARG A 196 17.82 -14.32 18.35
C ARG A 196 17.58 -12.98 19.03
N ILE A 197 17.44 -12.99 20.35
CA ILE A 197 17.35 -11.75 21.13
C ILE A 197 18.74 -11.35 21.60
N ALA A 198 19.05 -10.06 21.45
CA ALA A 198 20.30 -9.48 21.88
C ALA A 198 20.07 -8.26 22.79
N VAL A 199 20.93 -8.12 23.79
CA VAL A 199 21.10 -6.85 24.52
C VAL A 199 22.20 -6.04 23.85
N ALA A 200 21.99 -4.75 23.65
CA ALA A 200 23.01 -3.88 23.08
C ALA A 200 23.36 -2.71 24.01
N GLU A 201 24.65 -2.46 24.15
CA GLU A 201 25.19 -1.30 24.85
C GLU A 201 25.76 -0.29 23.85
N VAL A 202 25.32 0.95 23.98
CA VAL A 202 25.65 2.01 23.03
C VAL A 202 26.68 2.95 23.65
N THR A 203 27.76 3.24 22.94
CA THR A 203 28.84 4.16 23.32
C THR A 203 29.12 5.16 22.22
N PHE A 204 29.97 6.15 22.47
CA PHE A 204 30.48 7.02 21.40
C PHE A 204 31.68 6.41 20.66
N ALA A 205 32.52 5.63 21.35
CA ALA A 205 33.74 5.07 20.76
C ALA A 205 34.26 3.79 21.44
N ASP A 206 34.17 3.70 22.78
CA ASP A 206 34.79 2.61 23.55
C ASP A 206 34.01 1.28 23.47
N LEU A 207 34.17 0.57 22.34
CA LEU A 207 33.52 -0.71 22.06
C LEU A 207 33.92 -1.78 23.08
N GLN A 208 35.16 -1.77 23.58
CA GLN A 208 35.62 -2.79 24.52
C GLN A 208 34.88 -2.68 25.86
N LYS A 209 34.70 -1.46 26.38
CA LYS A 209 33.91 -1.23 27.59
C LYS A 209 32.43 -1.53 27.36
N ALA A 210 31.88 -1.15 26.20
CA ALA A 210 30.50 -1.46 25.85
C ALA A 210 30.27 -2.98 25.78
N ALA A 211 31.18 -3.74 25.17
CA ALA A 211 31.10 -5.20 25.09
C ALA A 211 31.11 -5.87 26.47
N ARG A 212 32.00 -5.46 27.37
CA ARG A 212 32.02 -5.97 28.77
C ARG A 212 30.71 -5.66 29.52
N LYS A 213 30.12 -4.49 29.26
CA LYS A 213 28.86 -4.10 29.89
C LYS A 213 27.69 -4.88 29.31
N ALA A 214 27.63 -5.06 27.98
CA ALA A 214 26.58 -5.82 27.30
C ALA A 214 26.58 -7.29 27.74
N THR A 215 27.75 -7.93 27.77
CA THR A 215 27.92 -9.32 28.24
C THR A 215 27.51 -9.50 29.69
N GLY A 216 27.82 -8.53 30.56
CA GLY A 216 27.34 -8.49 31.95
C GLY A 216 25.82 -8.39 32.03
N ILE A 217 25.21 -7.43 31.33
CA ILE A 217 23.75 -7.22 31.35
C ILE A 217 22.99 -8.41 30.78
N ARG A 218 23.54 -9.10 29.77
CA ARG A 218 22.93 -10.31 29.21
C ARG A 218 22.65 -11.36 30.30
N GLN A 219 23.51 -11.48 31.32
CA GLN A 219 23.30 -12.42 32.42
C GLN A 219 22.02 -12.14 33.22
N ASP A 220 21.55 -10.90 33.22
CA ASP A 220 20.33 -10.45 33.89
C ASP A 220 19.10 -10.46 32.97
N VAL A 221 19.25 -10.82 31.69
CA VAL A 221 18.16 -10.88 30.69
C VAL A 221 18.05 -12.32 30.15
N PRO A 222 17.21 -13.18 30.76
CA PRO A 222 17.16 -14.62 30.44
C PRO A 222 16.85 -14.95 28.97
N GLU A 223 16.13 -14.07 28.28
CA GLU A 223 15.76 -14.24 26.88
C GLU A 223 16.88 -13.84 25.90
N ALA A 224 17.90 -13.09 26.37
CA ALA A 224 18.97 -12.59 25.50
C ALA A 224 20.06 -13.65 25.30
N GLU A 225 20.16 -14.15 24.08
CA GLU A 225 21.17 -15.12 23.66
C GLU A 225 22.49 -14.42 23.32
N CYS A 226 22.42 -13.20 22.79
CA CYS A 226 23.58 -12.46 22.28
C CYS A 226 23.77 -11.13 23.03
N ALA A 227 25.00 -10.59 22.95
CA ALA A 227 25.33 -9.28 23.45
C ALA A 227 26.02 -8.48 22.35
N LEU A 228 25.59 -7.24 22.14
CA LEU A 228 26.11 -6.35 21.09
C LEU A 228 26.76 -5.12 21.71
N ALA A 229 27.89 -4.71 21.15
CA ALA A 229 28.50 -3.43 21.44
C ALA A 229 28.38 -2.51 20.23
N ILE A 230 27.84 -1.31 20.44
CA ILE A 230 27.56 -0.36 19.37
C ILE A 230 28.24 0.97 19.69
N ALA A 231 29.09 1.47 18.79
CA ALA A 231 29.66 2.81 18.88
C ALA A 231 28.98 3.71 17.84
N VAL A 232 28.47 4.87 18.27
CA VAL A 232 27.85 5.86 17.38
C VAL A 232 28.63 7.16 17.44
N ALA A 233 29.29 7.49 16.34
CA ALA A 233 29.98 8.76 16.15
C ALA A 233 29.02 9.77 15.51
N LEU A 234 28.43 10.64 16.32
CA LEU A 234 27.43 11.61 15.85
C LEU A 234 28.03 12.63 14.87
N GLU A 235 29.27 13.09 15.08
CA GLU A 235 29.88 14.06 14.16
C GLU A 235 30.38 13.45 12.83
N HIS A 236 30.69 12.15 12.84
CA HIS A 236 31.17 11.43 11.65
C HIS A 236 30.05 10.66 10.94
N HIS A 237 28.83 10.67 11.48
CA HIS A 237 27.66 9.94 10.98
C HIS A 237 27.89 8.44 10.76
N ARG A 238 28.66 7.82 11.66
CA ARG A 238 29.02 6.39 11.60
C ARG A 238 28.55 5.63 12.82
N LEU A 239 28.10 4.41 12.59
CA LEU A 239 27.80 3.42 13.59
C LEU A 239 28.71 2.22 13.38
N SER A 240 29.39 1.77 14.44
CA SER A 240 30.15 0.51 14.42
C SER A 240 29.50 -0.49 15.35
N ILE A 241 29.31 -1.73 14.91
CA ILE A 241 28.66 -2.81 15.65
C ILE A 241 29.53 -4.07 15.67
N VAL A 242 29.55 -4.76 16.81
CA VAL A 242 30.21 -6.07 17.00
C VAL A 242 29.39 -6.96 17.91
N ASP A 243 29.53 -8.27 17.72
CA ASP A 243 29.22 -9.26 18.77
C ASP A 243 30.21 -9.07 19.93
N ALA A 244 29.67 -8.93 21.14
CA ALA A 244 30.45 -8.58 22.31
C ALA A 244 31.33 -9.73 22.81
N ASP A 245 30.89 -10.99 22.68
CA ASP A 245 31.69 -12.14 23.10
C ASP A 245 32.86 -12.34 22.14
N GLU A 246 32.59 -12.35 20.83
CA GLU A 246 33.63 -12.50 19.81
C GLU A 246 34.68 -11.38 19.89
N TYR A 247 34.23 -10.14 20.11
CA TYR A 247 35.12 -8.99 20.24
C TYR A 247 36.03 -9.07 21.49
N LEU A 248 35.53 -9.66 22.58
CA LEU A 248 36.30 -9.84 23.83
C LEU A 248 37.23 -11.06 23.79
N GLU A 249 36.84 -12.14 23.10
CA GLU A 249 37.62 -13.38 23.00
C GLU A 249 38.74 -13.30 21.96
N GLN A 250 38.51 -12.65 20.81
CA GLN A 250 39.44 -12.70 19.69
C GLN A 250 40.27 -11.42 19.48
N GLY A 251 39.89 -10.29 20.08
CA GLY A 251 40.62 -9.01 19.96
C GLY A 251 40.91 -8.55 18.52
N LYS A 252 40.27 -9.15 17.50
CA LYS A 252 40.56 -9.00 16.06
C LYS A 252 39.32 -9.13 15.17
N VAL A 253 38.11 -9.14 15.71
CA VAL A 253 36.92 -8.97 14.87
C VAL A 253 36.83 -7.49 14.51
N GLU A 254 36.97 -7.18 13.23
CA GLU A 254 36.82 -5.80 12.75
C GLU A 254 35.35 -5.37 12.90
N PRO A 255 35.06 -4.23 13.56
CA PRO A 255 33.71 -3.74 13.68
C PRO A 255 33.06 -3.46 12.32
N GLU A 256 31.87 -3.99 12.11
CA GLU A 256 31.05 -3.60 10.96
C GLU A 256 30.69 -2.13 11.12
N THR A 257 31.05 -1.31 10.13
CA THR A 257 30.84 0.14 10.17
C THR A 257 29.82 0.56 9.12
N LEU A 258 28.76 1.20 9.58
CA LEU A 258 27.61 1.64 8.80
C LEU A 258 27.54 3.17 8.79
N ASP A 259 27.40 3.74 7.60
CA ASP A 259 27.13 5.17 7.42
C ASP A 259 25.63 5.45 7.52
N PHE A 260 25.27 6.53 8.20
CA PHE A 260 23.88 7.01 8.28
C PHE A 260 23.73 8.47 7.80
N SER A 261 24.76 9.06 7.20
CA SER A 261 24.73 10.47 6.77
C SER A 261 23.66 10.75 5.72
N ALA A 262 23.51 9.85 4.74
CA ALA A 262 22.55 10.00 3.64
C ALA A 262 21.09 9.96 4.11
N LEU A 263 20.79 9.24 5.20
CA LEU A 263 19.44 9.08 5.75
C LEU A 263 19.16 10.05 6.91
N LEU A 264 20.16 10.78 7.40
CA LEU A 264 19.97 11.72 8.51
C LEU A 264 18.84 12.74 8.27
N PRO A 265 18.66 13.33 7.06
CA PRO A 265 17.52 14.21 6.81
C PRO A 265 16.17 13.51 7.01
N SER A 266 16.07 12.23 6.64
CA SER A 266 14.86 11.45 6.83
C SER A 266 14.53 11.27 8.32
N TYR A 267 15.54 11.09 9.18
CA TYR A 267 15.34 10.92 10.62
C TYR A 267 14.71 12.14 11.29
N HIS A 268 14.90 13.32 10.70
CA HIS A 268 14.35 14.58 11.19
C HIS A 268 12.90 14.86 10.75
N GLU A 269 12.28 13.98 9.97
CA GLU A 269 10.87 14.08 9.59
C GLU A 269 10.03 13.06 10.38
N PRO A 270 9.47 13.44 11.54
CA PRO A 270 8.93 12.52 12.56
C PRO A 270 7.61 11.85 12.17
N GLU A 271 6.98 12.27 11.07
CA GLU A 271 5.66 11.80 10.64
C GLU A 271 5.68 11.00 9.34
N VAL A 272 6.85 10.85 8.73
CA VAL A 272 7.02 10.17 7.44
C VAL A 272 8.03 9.04 7.61
N ILE A 273 7.82 7.90 6.96
CA ILE A 273 8.87 6.92 6.72
C ILE A 273 9.16 6.96 5.21
N PHE A 274 10.39 7.25 4.84
CA PHE A 274 10.79 7.27 3.43
C PHE A 274 11.19 5.87 2.96
N SER A 275 10.98 5.55 1.69
CA SER A 275 11.37 4.25 1.12
C SER A 275 12.85 3.87 1.38
N GLY A 276 13.76 4.84 1.40
CA GLY A 276 15.18 4.60 1.68
C GLY A 276 15.48 4.16 3.12
N GLU A 277 14.62 4.50 4.08
CA GLU A 277 14.73 4.09 5.48
C GLU A 277 14.47 2.60 5.70
N LEU A 278 13.79 1.95 4.75
CA LEU A 278 13.43 0.55 4.87
C LEU A 278 14.63 -0.38 4.62
N GLY A 279 15.72 0.13 4.03
CA GLY A 279 16.91 -0.67 3.71
C GLY A 279 16.54 -1.94 2.93
N ASN A 280 16.99 -3.09 3.44
CA ASN A 280 16.70 -4.40 2.85
C ASN A 280 15.36 -5.01 3.29
N ASN A 281 14.63 -4.35 4.20
CA ASN A 281 13.32 -4.85 4.63
C ASN A 281 12.37 -4.89 3.43
N SER A 282 11.67 -6.01 3.29
CA SER A 282 10.59 -6.20 2.33
C SER A 282 9.31 -6.44 3.13
N PHE A 283 8.29 -5.65 2.86
CA PHE A 283 6.95 -5.87 3.40
C PHE A 283 6.10 -6.39 2.26
N THR A 284 5.94 -7.71 2.22
CA THR A 284 5.15 -8.38 1.20
C THR A 284 3.73 -8.54 1.68
N HIS A 285 2.78 -8.36 0.76
CA HIS A 285 1.38 -8.66 1.03
C HIS A 285 1.21 -10.13 1.47
N PRO A 286 0.41 -10.44 2.50
CA PRO A 286 0.33 -11.79 3.08
C PRO A 286 -0.18 -12.85 2.10
N ILE A 287 -1.05 -12.47 1.16
CA ILE A 287 -1.60 -13.38 0.13
C ILE A 287 -0.76 -13.40 -1.16
N THR A 288 -0.51 -12.23 -1.76
CA THR A 288 0.13 -12.16 -3.08
C THR A 288 1.65 -12.25 -3.04
N GLU A 289 2.26 -12.14 -1.85
CA GLU A 289 3.71 -12.09 -1.62
C GLU A 289 4.42 -10.93 -2.34
N VAL A 290 3.65 -9.95 -2.83
CA VAL A 290 4.19 -8.79 -3.57
C VAL A 290 4.62 -7.68 -2.61
N ASP A 291 5.84 -7.16 -2.79
CA ASP A 291 6.27 -5.88 -2.22
C ASP A 291 5.78 -4.74 -3.12
N TYR A 292 4.67 -4.10 -2.75
CA TYR A 292 4.04 -3.07 -3.57
C TYR A 292 4.88 -1.82 -3.74
N ARG A 293 5.77 -1.51 -2.79
CA ARG A 293 6.74 -0.42 -2.96
C ARG A 293 7.66 -0.73 -4.14
N LYS A 294 8.23 -1.93 -4.20
CA LYS A 294 9.11 -2.34 -5.31
C LYS A 294 8.35 -2.37 -6.64
N LEU A 295 7.15 -2.96 -6.67
CA LEU A 295 6.33 -3.01 -7.87
C LEU A 295 5.98 -1.61 -8.38
N TYR A 296 5.57 -0.69 -7.51
CA TYR A 296 5.14 0.64 -7.93
C TYR A 296 6.30 1.48 -8.42
N LEU A 297 7.46 1.41 -7.76
CA LEU A 297 8.68 2.04 -8.24
C LEU A 297 9.11 1.50 -9.61
N SER A 298 8.99 0.19 -9.85
CA SER A 298 9.32 -0.39 -11.16
C SER A 298 8.35 0.07 -12.25
N MET A 299 7.05 0.10 -11.97
CA MET A 299 6.03 0.59 -12.93
C MET A 299 6.23 2.07 -13.27
N ILE A 300 6.60 2.90 -12.30
CA ILE A 300 6.92 4.31 -12.51
C ILE A 300 8.16 4.45 -13.41
N ALA A 301 9.21 3.66 -13.14
CA ALA A 301 10.42 3.65 -13.95
C ALA A 301 10.16 3.18 -15.39
N GLU A 302 9.36 2.14 -15.58
CA GLU A 302 8.92 1.67 -16.91
C GLU A 302 8.11 2.73 -17.67
N GLY A 303 7.33 3.55 -16.96
CA GLY A 303 6.65 4.71 -17.53
C GLY A 303 7.56 5.88 -17.87
N GLY A 304 8.86 5.79 -17.56
CA GLY A 304 9.88 6.78 -17.90
C GLY A 304 9.99 7.93 -16.90
N ALA A 305 9.54 7.76 -15.66
CA ALA A 305 9.66 8.77 -14.60
C ALA A 305 10.50 8.27 -13.42
N SER A 306 10.98 9.20 -12.60
CA SER A 306 11.55 8.88 -11.29
C SER A 306 10.43 8.65 -10.26
N GLY A 307 10.60 7.67 -9.38
CA GLY A 307 9.60 7.32 -8.35
C GLY A 307 10.12 7.59 -6.94
N GLU A 308 9.25 8.13 -6.09
CA GLU A 308 9.48 8.23 -4.65
C GLU A 308 8.23 7.75 -3.90
N ILE A 309 8.41 6.90 -2.89
CA ILE A 309 7.33 6.42 -2.05
C ILE A 309 7.58 6.86 -0.61
N ILE A 310 6.55 7.47 -0.02
CA ILE A 310 6.52 7.83 1.40
C ILE A 310 5.34 7.18 2.10
N PHE A 311 5.54 6.88 3.37
CA PHE A 311 4.59 6.21 4.23
C PHE A 311 4.22 7.16 5.38
N THR A 312 2.99 7.65 5.39
CA THR A 312 2.52 8.64 6.38
C THR A 312 1.00 8.73 6.37
N ASN A 313 0.39 9.02 7.52
CA ASN A 313 -1.05 9.33 7.60
C ASN A 313 -1.37 10.82 7.35
N ASN A 314 -0.34 11.64 7.12
CA ASN A 314 -0.51 13.03 6.72
C ASN A 314 -0.20 13.18 5.22
N PRO A 315 -1.22 13.16 4.33
CA PRO A 315 -0.99 13.19 2.89
C PRO A 315 -0.34 14.49 2.40
N PHE A 316 -0.34 15.56 3.21
CA PHE A 316 0.28 16.84 2.86
C PHE A 316 1.81 16.84 2.92
N LYS A 317 2.42 15.80 3.50
CA LYS A 317 3.89 15.67 3.54
C LYS A 317 4.51 15.54 2.16
N ILE A 318 3.72 15.24 1.12
CA ILE A 318 4.17 15.32 -0.27
C ILE A 318 4.78 16.69 -0.62
N TYR A 319 4.30 17.79 -0.02
CA TYR A 319 4.80 19.13 -0.32
C TYR A 319 6.21 19.37 0.20
N ASN A 320 6.70 18.53 1.13
CA ASN A 320 8.08 18.58 1.62
C ASN A 320 9.07 17.93 0.62
N LEU A 321 8.57 17.25 -0.42
CA LEU A 321 9.36 16.53 -1.43
C LEU A 321 9.66 17.35 -2.70
N GLY A 322 9.35 18.64 -2.66
CA GLY A 322 9.57 19.59 -3.76
C GLY A 322 8.27 20.08 -4.38
N TYR A 323 8.42 20.77 -5.51
CA TYR A 323 7.28 21.31 -6.24
C TYR A 323 6.45 20.18 -6.87
N ILE A 324 5.13 20.31 -6.80
CA ILE A 324 4.16 19.38 -7.37
C ILE A 324 3.37 20.14 -8.42
N ASP A 325 3.17 19.53 -9.59
CA ASP A 325 2.40 20.12 -10.71
C ASP A 325 0.95 19.62 -10.75
N GLY A 326 0.66 18.46 -10.14
CA GLY A 326 -0.69 17.92 -10.07
C GLY A 326 -0.83 16.83 -9.00
N VAL A 327 -2.05 16.68 -8.48
CA VAL A 327 -2.40 15.69 -7.46
C VAL A 327 -3.47 14.75 -8.00
N CYS A 328 -3.23 13.46 -7.92
CA CYS A 328 -4.19 12.40 -8.23
C CYS A 328 -4.55 11.64 -6.94
N ILE A 329 -5.81 11.72 -6.53
CA ILE A 329 -6.34 10.98 -5.39
C ILE A 329 -6.63 9.55 -5.83
N GLY A 330 -5.82 8.62 -5.32
CA GLY A 330 -5.88 7.19 -5.56
C GLY A 330 -6.76 6.42 -4.57
N ALA A 331 -7.27 7.05 -3.52
CA ALA A 331 -8.31 6.41 -2.72
C ALA A 331 -9.51 6.07 -3.61
N VAL A 332 -10.11 4.90 -3.41
CA VAL A 332 -11.38 4.50 -3.99
C VAL A 332 -12.52 5.08 -3.15
N HIS A 333 -12.53 4.86 -1.84
CA HIS A 333 -13.69 5.22 -1.00
C HIS A 333 -13.58 6.64 -0.45
N GLU A 334 -12.41 7.02 0.08
CA GLU A 334 -12.22 8.35 0.70
C GLU A 334 -11.93 9.48 -0.31
N ARG A 335 -12.05 9.21 -1.62
CA ARG A 335 -11.53 10.11 -2.67
C ARG A 335 -12.07 11.53 -2.63
N GLU A 336 -13.37 11.71 -2.45
CA GLU A 336 -13.99 13.04 -2.45
C GLU A 336 -13.59 13.81 -1.19
N LYS A 337 -13.58 13.14 -0.03
CA LYS A 337 -13.11 13.72 1.23
C LYS A 337 -11.64 14.16 1.14
N LEU A 338 -10.77 13.34 0.57
CA LEU A 338 -9.35 13.69 0.38
C LEU A 338 -9.20 14.82 -0.65
N ARG A 339 -9.96 14.81 -1.75
CA ARG A 339 -9.96 15.89 -2.73
C ARG A 339 -10.38 17.22 -2.09
N GLU A 340 -11.49 17.22 -1.36
CA GLU A 340 -11.96 18.40 -0.62
C GLU A 340 -10.92 18.89 0.39
N LEU A 341 -10.23 17.98 1.08
CA LEU A 341 -9.13 18.31 1.98
C LEU A 341 -8.01 19.05 1.22
N PHE A 342 -7.52 18.51 0.10
CA PHE A 342 -6.47 19.17 -0.69
C PHE A 342 -6.89 20.55 -1.22
N LEU A 343 -8.13 20.68 -1.70
CA LEU A 343 -8.67 21.96 -2.17
C LEU A 343 -8.81 22.97 -1.02
N SER A 344 -9.25 22.52 0.16
CA SER A 344 -9.45 23.38 1.34
C SER A 344 -8.15 23.91 1.93
N PHE A 345 -7.07 23.13 1.83
CA PHE A 345 -5.74 23.52 2.29
C PHE A 345 -4.87 24.16 1.19
N GLY A 346 -5.52 24.69 0.15
CA GLY A 346 -4.90 25.62 -0.79
C GLY A 346 -4.04 24.98 -1.86
N ALA A 347 -4.36 23.76 -2.31
CA ALA A 347 -3.72 23.20 -3.51
C ALA A 347 -3.89 24.18 -4.70
N LEU A 348 -2.80 24.80 -5.13
CA LEU A 348 -2.76 25.74 -6.26
C LEU A 348 -2.54 25.03 -7.60
N VAL A 349 -2.70 23.71 -7.61
CA VAL A 349 -2.46 22.81 -8.73
C VAL A 349 -3.72 21.99 -8.98
N PRO A 350 -3.92 21.45 -10.19
CA PRO A 350 -5.05 20.57 -10.45
C PRO A 350 -5.06 19.36 -9.51
N VAL A 351 -6.23 19.10 -8.91
CA VAL A 351 -6.50 17.94 -8.04
C VAL A 351 -7.64 17.14 -8.66
N ILE A 352 -7.34 15.91 -9.09
CA ILE A 352 -8.30 14.97 -9.67
C ILE A 352 -8.37 13.69 -8.85
N THR A 353 -9.45 12.95 -8.96
CA THR A 353 -9.53 11.57 -8.46
C THR A 353 -9.29 10.57 -9.58
N ILE A 354 -8.98 9.31 -9.24
CA ILE A 354 -8.94 8.21 -10.20
C ILE A 354 -10.29 7.94 -10.91
N GLN A 355 -11.41 8.41 -10.37
CA GLN A 355 -12.71 8.36 -11.06
C GLN A 355 -12.76 9.34 -12.24
N GLU A 356 -12.02 10.45 -12.13
CA GLU A 356 -11.89 11.43 -13.20
C GLU A 356 -10.81 11.03 -14.22
N VAL A 357 -10.09 9.92 -14.05
CA VAL A 357 -9.04 9.46 -14.97
C VAL A 357 -9.60 8.36 -15.87
N GLY A 358 -9.66 8.60 -17.18
CA GLY A 358 -10.38 7.77 -18.15
C GLY A 358 -11.81 8.27 -18.45
N PRO A 359 -12.61 7.47 -19.18
CA PRO A 359 -13.96 7.85 -19.58
C PRO A 359 -14.96 7.81 -18.41
N PRO A 360 -15.94 8.72 -18.37
CA PRO A 360 -17.02 8.67 -17.40
C PRO A 360 -17.89 7.41 -17.58
N PRO A 361 -18.71 7.06 -16.56
CA PRO A 361 -18.85 7.74 -15.27
C PRO A 361 -17.82 7.28 -14.21
N TRP A 362 -17.03 6.25 -14.52
CA TRP A 362 -16.18 5.56 -13.55
C TRP A 362 -14.70 5.90 -13.62
N GLY A 363 -14.20 6.38 -14.77
CA GLY A 363 -12.76 6.45 -14.99
C GLY A 363 -12.10 5.10 -14.73
N VAL A 364 -11.05 5.08 -13.90
CA VAL A 364 -10.29 3.87 -13.54
C VAL A 364 -10.53 3.37 -12.11
N ILE A 365 -11.51 3.93 -11.39
CA ILE A 365 -11.76 3.62 -9.97
C ILE A 365 -12.04 2.13 -9.68
N GLY A 366 -12.74 1.45 -10.59
CA GLY A 366 -12.99 0.01 -10.54
C GLY A 366 -12.31 -0.76 -11.67
N SER A 367 -11.25 -0.18 -12.26
CA SER A 367 -10.55 -0.83 -13.37
C SER A 367 -9.67 -1.97 -12.87
N ASN A 368 -9.39 -2.91 -13.77
CA ASN A 368 -8.53 -4.06 -13.49
C ASN A 368 -7.64 -4.35 -14.71
N VAL A 369 -6.44 -4.86 -14.50
CA VAL A 369 -5.52 -5.27 -15.57
C VAL A 369 -6.21 -6.32 -16.45
N SER A 370 -6.25 -6.05 -17.76
CA SER A 370 -6.66 -7.02 -18.78
C SER A 370 -5.45 -7.65 -19.46
N ASP A 371 -4.46 -6.83 -19.80
CA ASP A 371 -3.19 -7.26 -20.37
C ASP A 371 -2.08 -6.45 -19.72
N PHE A 372 -1.28 -7.11 -18.88
CA PHE A 372 -0.21 -6.45 -18.13
C PHE A 372 0.94 -6.01 -19.04
N GLU A 373 1.29 -6.82 -20.05
CA GLU A 373 2.39 -6.53 -20.98
C GLU A 373 1.98 -5.46 -22.00
N GLY A 374 0.76 -5.59 -22.54
CA GLY A 374 0.17 -4.59 -23.44
C GLY A 374 -0.23 -3.28 -22.75
N GLY A 375 -0.21 -3.24 -21.41
CA GLY A 375 -0.60 -2.06 -20.64
C GLY A 375 -2.07 -1.70 -20.81
N ILE A 376 -2.96 -2.70 -20.77
CA ILE A 376 -4.39 -2.54 -21.00
C ILE A 376 -5.16 -2.79 -19.70
N LEU A 377 -5.98 -1.81 -19.33
CA LEU A 377 -6.94 -1.88 -18.23
C LEU A 377 -8.34 -2.14 -18.80
N LYS A 378 -9.09 -3.05 -18.17
CA LYS A 378 -10.53 -3.22 -18.34
C LYS A 378 -11.24 -2.27 -17.37
N LEU A 379 -12.18 -1.49 -17.87
CA LEU A 379 -12.96 -0.53 -17.08
C LEU A 379 -14.26 -1.16 -16.58
N LEU A 380 -14.97 -0.45 -15.70
CA LEU A 380 -16.33 -0.81 -15.33
C LEU A 380 -17.30 -0.62 -16.52
N PRO A 381 -18.46 -1.31 -16.50
CA PRO A 381 -19.54 -1.09 -17.45
C PRO A 381 -19.97 0.38 -17.51
N GLU A 382 -20.31 0.87 -18.69
CA GLU A 382 -20.68 2.28 -18.90
C GLU A 382 -22.02 2.63 -18.24
N ASP A 383 -23.05 1.84 -18.54
CA ASP A 383 -24.40 1.96 -17.97
C ASP A 383 -24.83 0.60 -17.37
N PRO A 384 -24.36 0.29 -16.15
CA PRO A 384 -24.64 -0.99 -15.52
C PRO A 384 -26.13 -1.14 -15.17
N ASN A 385 -26.80 -0.09 -14.67
CA ASN A 385 -28.24 -0.14 -14.39
C ASN A 385 -29.07 -0.39 -15.65
N GLY A 386 -28.83 0.37 -16.73
CA GLY A 386 -29.55 0.15 -17.99
C GLY A 386 -29.22 -1.20 -18.62
N THR A 387 -28.04 -1.76 -18.37
CA THR A 387 -27.72 -3.13 -18.78
C THR A 387 -28.48 -4.17 -17.96
N ALA A 388 -28.62 -3.97 -16.65
CA ALA A 388 -29.43 -4.83 -15.79
C ALA A 388 -30.90 -4.84 -16.24
N GLU A 389 -31.46 -3.68 -16.57
CA GLU A 389 -32.82 -3.57 -17.14
C GLU A 389 -32.96 -4.31 -18.48
N LYS A 390 -31.99 -4.16 -19.38
CA LYS A 390 -31.99 -4.90 -20.67
C LYS A 390 -31.95 -6.42 -20.47
N ILE A 391 -31.16 -6.89 -19.51
CA ILE A 391 -31.10 -8.32 -19.16
C ILE A 391 -32.47 -8.77 -18.61
N LYS A 392 -33.06 -8.00 -17.68
CA LYS A 392 -34.37 -8.28 -17.09
C LYS A 392 -35.46 -8.39 -18.18
N ASP A 393 -35.56 -7.38 -19.05
CA ASP A 393 -36.51 -7.35 -20.16
C ASP A 393 -36.31 -8.53 -21.11
N LYS A 394 -35.05 -8.88 -21.40
CA LYS A 394 -34.73 -10.00 -22.28
C LYS A 394 -35.11 -11.35 -21.67
N ILE A 395 -34.86 -11.54 -20.37
CA ILE A 395 -35.28 -12.75 -19.65
C ILE A 395 -36.80 -12.86 -19.68
N ARG A 396 -37.52 -11.77 -19.38
CA ARG A 396 -38.98 -11.74 -19.44
C ARG A 396 -39.50 -12.11 -20.83
N ALA A 397 -38.90 -11.57 -21.89
CA ALA A 397 -39.30 -11.85 -23.26
C ALA A 397 -39.07 -13.33 -23.66
N VAL A 398 -37.99 -13.95 -23.16
CA VAL A 398 -37.61 -15.33 -23.52
C VAL A 398 -38.31 -16.38 -22.66
N THR A 399 -38.55 -16.07 -21.38
CA THR A 399 -39.01 -17.05 -20.37
C THR A 399 -40.42 -16.78 -19.86
N GLY A 400 -40.93 -15.55 -20.03
CA GLY A 400 -42.16 -15.08 -19.40
C GLY A 400 -42.05 -14.85 -17.89
N LYS A 401 -40.83 -14.87 -17.32
CA LYS A 401 -40.58 -14.75 -15.88
C LYS A 401 -40.21 -13.34 -15.46
N GLU A 402 -40.72 -12.94 -14.30
CA GLU A 402 -40.35 -11.69 -13.63
C GLU A 402 -39.17 -11.96 -12.68
N VAL A 403 -38.00 -11.44 -13.02
CA VAL A 403 -36.77 -11.57 -12.23
C VAL A 403 -36.18 -10.19 -11.94
N GLU A 404 -35.30 -10.10 -10.96
CA GLU A 404 -34.41 -8.96 -10.80
C GLU A 404 -32.99 -9.30 -11.25
N VAL A 405 -32.22 -8.28 -11.64
CA VAL A 405 -30.87 -8.44 -12.15
C VAL A 405 -29.91 -7.59 -11.34
N LEU A 406 -28.83 -8.21 -10.88
CA LEU A 406 -27.76 -7.58 -10.13
C LEU A 406 -26.45 -7.72 -10.92
N ILE A 407 -25.84 -6.59 -11.26
CA ILE A 407 -24.46 -6.53 -11.73
C ILE A 407 -23.56 -6.24 -10.54
N PHE A 408 -22.80 -7.23 -10.09
CA PHE A 408 -21.97 -7.14 -8.89
C PHE A 408 -20.48 -7.04 -9.24
N GLY A 409 -19.71 -6.35 -8.39
CA GLY A 409 -18.26 -6.20 -8.50
C GLY A 409 -17.48 -7.21 -7.63
N ASP A 410 -16.18 -6.98 -7.50
CA ASP A 410 -15.33 -7.72 -6.57
C ASP A 410 -15.65 -7.31 -5.13
N GLY A 411 -16.60 -8.05 -4.54
CA GLY A 411 -16.74 -8.28 -3.10
C GLY A 411 -17.20 -7.11 -2.23
N ALA A 412 -17.73 -7.49 -1.06
CA ALA A 412 -17.88 -6.64 0.12
C ALA A 412 -17.68 -7.49 1.36
N TYR A 413 -16.64 -8.33 1.32
CA TYR A 413 -16.38 -9.33 2.34
C TYR A 413 -15.01 -9.07 2.95
N LYS A 414 -14.93 -9.23 4.27
CA LYS A 414 -13.67 -9.21 4.98
C LYS A 414 -13.19 -10.64 5.11
N ASP A 415 -12.07 -10.96 4.48
CA ASP A 415 -11.44 -12.25 4.64
C ASP A 415 -11.08 -12.47 6.12
N PRO A 416 -11.50 -13.58 6.75
CA PRO A 416 -11.40 -13.78 8.18
C PRO A 416 -9.99 -14.19 8.60
N ASP A 417 -9.19 -14.75 7.68
CA ASP A 417 -7.83 -15.21 7.92
C ASP A 417 -6.84 -14.06 7.80
N THR A 418 -7.05 -13.17 6.84
CA THR A 418 -6.15 -12.05 6.52
C THR A 418 -6.63 -10.71 7.07
N GLY A 419 -7.92 -10.58 7.35
CA GLY A 419 -8.53 -9.33 7.81
C GLY A 419 -8.64 -8.26 6.73
N ILE A 420 -8.37 -8.58 5.47
CA ILE A 420 -8.44 -7.67 4.32
C ILE A 420 -9.88 -7.59 3.83
N TYR A 421 -10.34 -6.37 3.51
CA TYR A 421 -11.60 -6.20 2.82
C TYR A 421 -11.40 -6.36 1.32
N GLU A 422 -12.09 -7.32 0.72
CA GLU A 422 -12.34 -7.36 -0.72
C GLU A 422 -13.40 -6.29 -1.04
N LEU A 423 -13.05 -5.02 -0.82
CA LEU A 423 -13.82 -3.81 -1.11
C LEU A 423 -12.97 -2.92 -2.01
N ALA A 424 -12.41 -3.50 -3.08
CA ALA A 424 -11.56 -2.73 -3.97
C ALA A 424 -12.40 -1.87 -4.94
N ASP A 425 -13.63 -2.30 -5.23
CA ASP A 425 -14.60 -1.57 -6.06
C ASP A 425 -15.30 -0.43 -5.31
N PRO A 426 -15.76 0.62 -6.03
CA PRO A 426 -16.46 1.74 -5.40
C PRO A 426 -17.78 1.32 -4.73
N HIS A 427 -18.40 0.25 -5.23
CA HIS A 427 -19.66 -0.30 -4.73
C HIS A 427 -19.69 -1.84 -4.89
N PRO A 428 -20.29 -2.58 -3.96
CA PRO A 428 -20.47 -4.03 -4.09
C PRO A 428 -21.40 -4.40 -5.27
N ALA A 429 -22.43 -3.59 -5.47
CA ALA A 429 -23.34 -3.65 -6.60
C ALA A 429 -23.02 -2.48 -7.53
N ILE A 430 -22.59 -2.79 -8.75
CA ILE A 430 -22.26 -1.79 -9.77
C ILE A 430 -23.50 -1.39 -10.56
N GLY A 431 -24.45 -2.32 -10.75
CA GLY A 431 -25.75 -2.02 -11.33
C GLY A 431 -26.87 -2.91 -10.80
N VAL A 432 -28.08 -2.37 -10.78
CA VAL A 432 -29.30 -3.04 -10.33
C VAL A 432 -30.46 -2.70 -11.26
N SER A 433 -31.37 -3.64 -11.45
CA SER A 433 -32.71 -3.35 -11.98
C SER A 433 -33.60 -2.71 -10.92
N SER A 434 -34.74 -2.18 -11.36
CA SER A 434 -35.63 -1.28 -10.61
C SER A 434 -36.54 -1.94 -9.57
N GLY A 435 -36.48 -3.26 -9.36
CA GLY A 435 -37.39 -4.00 -8.45
C GLY A 435 -36.79 -4.46 -7.14
#